data_AF-A0A838UVJ6-F1
#
_entry.id   AF-A0A838UVJ6-F1
#
_cell.length_a   1.000
_cell.length_b   1.000
_cell.length_c   1.000
_cell.angle_alpha   90.00
_cell.angle_beta   90.00
_cell.angle_gamma   90.00
#
_symmetry.space_group_name_H-M   'P 1'
#
loop_
_entity.id
_entity.type
_entity.pdbx_description
1 polymer ?
#
loop_
_entity_poly.entity_id
_entity_poly.type
_entity_poly.pdbx_seq_one_letter_code
_entity_poly.pdbx_strand_id
1 'polypeptide(L)' 'MATTFVSKTQALALIGIETGFGRRVIEKMMEKLEEKGRIKVLDSPDGRALRISRIDIDLIIQALKGEIEVE' A
#
# COMPACT_ATOMS: atom_id res chain seq x y z
N MET A 1 -9.38 4.74 -16.75
CA MET A 1 -7.97 4.73 -16.31
C MET A 1 -7.57 3.27 -16.09
N ALA A 2 -6.48 2.82 -16.71
CA ALA A 2 -5.97 1.46 -16.46
C ALA A 2 -5.24 1.46 -15.11
N THR A 3 -5.74 0.71 -14.15
CA THR A 3 -5.11 0.57 -12.83
C THR A 3 -3.90 -0.35 -12.96
N THR A 4 -2.69 0.23 -12.92
CA THR A 4 -1.45 -0.56 -12.90
C THR A 4 -1.25 -1.16 -11.52
N PHE A 5 -1.05 -2.47 -11.46
CA PHE A 5 -0.75 -3.20 -10.25
C PHE A 5 0.73 -3.55 -10.18
N VAL A 6 1.34 -3.36 -9.00
CA VAL A 6 2.70 -3.81 -8.69
C VAL A 6 2.66 -4.87 -7.59
N SER A 7 3.74 -5.63 -7.42
CA SER A 7 3.83 -6.59 -6.31
C SER A 7 3.94 -5.87 -4.96
N LYS A 8 3.51 -6.52 -3.86
CA LYS A 8 3.66 -5.98 -2.50
C LYS A 8 5.11 -5.66 -2.18
N THR A 9 6.06 -6.49 -2.61
CA THR A 9 7.49 -6.22 -2.42
C THR A 9 7.93 -4.93 -3.11
N GLN A 10 7.47 -4.70 -4.34
CA GLN A 10 7.74 -3.44 -5.06
C GLN A 10 7.03 -2.26 -4.39
N ALA A 11 5.78 -2.43 -3.97
CA ALA A 11 5.03 -1.39 -3.25
C ALA A 11 5.74 -0.97 -1.96
N LEU A 12 6.15 -1.93 -1.13
CA LEU A 12 6.88 -1.68 0.11
C LEU A 12 8.21 -0.96 -0.13
N ALA A 13 8.94 -1.35 -1.18
CA ALA A 13 10.19 -0.68 -1.54
C ALA A 13 9.96 0.77 -1.99
N LEU A 14 8.97 1.01 -2.85
CA LEU A 14 8.61 2.36 -3.32
C LEU A 14 8.17 3.25 -2.16
N ILE A 15 7.26 2.77 -1.32
CA ILE A 15 6.74 3.53 -0.17
C ILE A 15 7.89 3.83 0.81
N GLY A 16 8.77 2.87 1.07
CA GLY A 16 9.91 3.05 1.96
C GLY A 16 10.90 4.11 1.46
N ILE A 17 11.16 4.15 0.15
CA ILE A 17 12.02 5.17 -0.47
C ILE A 17 11.37 6.57 -0.37
N GLU A 18 10.08 6.69 -0.64
CA GLU A 18 9.34 7.97 -0.66
C GLU A 18 9.07 8.56 0.72
N THR A 19 8.95 7.71 1.75
CA THR A 19 8.52 8.14 3.09
C THR A 19 9.61 8.02 4.15
N GLY A 20 10.65 7.24 3.91
CA GLY A 20 11.66 6.90 4.90
C GLY A 20 11.19 5.96 6.02
N PHE A 21 9.93 5.49 5.98
CA PHE A 21 9.42 4.58 6.99
C PHE A 21 9.93 3.15 6.80
N GLY A 22 10.18 2.48 7.93
CA GLY A 22 10.52 1.06 7.93
C GLY A 22 9.35 0.19 7.48
N ARG A 23 9.67 -0.95 6.84
CA ARG A 23 8.69 -1.91 6.31
C ARG A 23 7.53 -2.23 7.25
N ARG A 24 7.81 -2.43 8.54
CA ARG A 24 6.81 -2.82 9.55
C ARG A 24 5.76 -1.72 9.78
N VAL A 25 6.16 -0.45 9.69
CA VAL A 25 5.26 0.71 9.81
C VAL A 25 4.37 0.79 8.57
N ILE A 26 4.96 0.59 7.40
CA ILE A 26 4.25 0.58 6.13
C ILE A 26 3.21 -0.55 6.10
N GLU A 27 3.60 -1.78 6.42
CA GLU A 27 2.68 -2.93 6.47
C GLU A 27 1.50 -2.68 7.42
N LYS A 28 1.76 -2.12 8.61
CA LYS A 28 0.69 -1.77 9.55
C LYS A 28 -0.25 -0.70 9.01
N MET A 29 0.26 0.27 8.26
CA MET A 29 -0.58 1.29 7.62
C MET A 29 -1.43 0.70 6.51
N MET A 30 -0.85 -0.21 5.71
CA MET A 30 -1.57 -0.91 4.65
C MET A 30 -2.72 -1.75 5.22
N GLU A 31 -2.48 -2.52 6.28
CA GLU A 31 -3.52 -3.27 6.99
C GLU A 31 -4.65 -2.35 7.46
N LYS A 32 -4.34 -1.23 8.12
CA LYS A 32 -5.36 -0.25 8.57
C LYS A 32 -6.19 0.32 7.42
N LEU A 33 -5.55 0.64 6.29
CA LEU A 33 -6.24 1.19 5.13
C LEU A 33 -7.11 0.12 4.45
N GLU A 34 -6.67 -1.13 4.45
CA GLU A 34 -7.42 -2.27 3.92
C GLU A 34 -8.63 -2.61 4.79
N GLU A 35 -8.47 -2.65 6.13
CA GLU A 35 -9.56 -2.82 7.09
C GLU A 35 -10.65 -1.76 6.93
N LYS A 36 -10.26 -0.54 6.52
CA LYS A 36 -11.18 0.58 6.25
C LYS A 36 -11.75 0.59 4.84
N GLY A 37 -11.38 -0.39 4.01
CA GLY A 37 -11.78 -0.47 2.60
C GLY A 37 -11.25 0.68 1.73
N ARG A 38 -10.22 1.40 2.21
CA ARG A 38 -9.58 2.52 1.48
C ARG A 38 -8.65 2.03 0.39
N ILE A 39 -8.02 0.88 0.62
CA ILE A 39 -7.20 0.17 -0.37
C ILE A 39 -7.64 -1.28 -0.44
N LYS A 40 -7.22 -1.99 -1.50
CA LYS A 40 -7.41 -3.44 -1.59
C LYS A 40 -6.12 -4.11 -2.03
N VAL A 41 -5.54 -4.92 -1.16
CA VAL A 41 -4.40 -5.76 -1.51
C VAL A 41 -4.98 -7.04 -2.12
N LEU A 42 -4.70 -7.27 -3.39
CA LEU A 42 -5.20 -8.44 -4.10
C LEU A 42 -4.20 -9.59 -3.96
N ASP A 43 -4.67 -10.75 -3.55
CA ASP A 43 -3.92 -11.98 -3.75
C ASP A 43 -3.90 -12.31 -5.24
N SER A 44 -2.71 -12.62 -5.77
CA SER A 44 -2.62 -13.23 -7.08
C SER A 44 -3.24 -14.63 -7.01
N PRO A 45 -3.91 -15.08 -8.09
CA PRO A 45 -4.66 -16.34 -8.10
C PRO A 45 -3.82 -17.59 -7.80
N ASP A 46 -2.49 -17.48 -7.88
CA ASP A 46 -1.50 -18.50 -7.55
C ASP A 46 -1.03 -18.45 -6.07
N GLY A 47 -1.54 -17.52 -5.26
CA GLY A 47 -1.24 -17.38 -3.83
C GLY A 47 0.17 -16.91 -3.52
N ARG A 48 0.97 -16.54 -4.53
CA ARG A 48 2.40 -16.23 -4.39
C ARG A 48 2.70 -14.73 -4.40
N ALA A 49 1.81 -13.91 -4.95
CA ALA A 49 2.07 -12.49 -5.13
C ALA A 49 0.89 -11.63 -4.68
N LEU A 50 1.10 -10.82 -3.65
CA LEU A 50 0.17 -9.74 -3.30
C LEU A 50 0.34 -8.61 -4.33
N ARG A 51 -0.74 -8.12 -4.92
CA ARG A 51 -0.78 -7.03 -5.90
C ARG A 51 -1.48 -5.82 -5.31
N ILE A 52 -0.89 -4.65 -5.54
CA ILE A 52 -1.38 -3.38 -5.01
C ILE A 52 -1.43 -2.39 -6.15
N SER A 53 -2.52 -1.64 -6.26
CA SER A 53 -2.61 -0.63 -7.30
C SER A 53 -1.71 0.56 -6.99
N ARG A 54 -1.26 1.27 -8.02
CA ARG A 54 -0.54 2.54 -7.80
C ARG A 54 -1.36 3.57 -7.02
N ILE A 55 -2.68 3.60 -7.23
CA ILE A 55 -3.58 4.51 -6.51
C ILE A 55 -3.52 4.21 -5.00
N ASP A 56 -3.51 2.93 -4.63
CA ASP A 56 -3.38 2.52 -3.23
C ASP A 56 -2.02 2.91 -2.64
N ILE A 57 -0.94 2.83 -3.42
CA ILE A 57 0.41 3.24 -2.99
C ILE A 57 0.44 4.72 -2.64
N ASP A 58 -0.09 5.58 -3.51
CA ASP A 58 -0.15 7.03 -3.25
C ASP A 58 -0.97 7.32 -1.99
N LEU A 59 -2.07 6.59 -1.79
CA LEU A 59 -2.92 6.71 -0.61
C LEU A 59 -2.19 6.28 0.68
N ILE A 60 -1.39 5.21 0.62
CA ILE A 60 -0.54 4.77 1.73
C ILE A 60 0.53 5.82 2.05
N ILE A 61 1.16 6.43 1.04
CA ILE A 61 2.17 7.47 1.22
C ILE A 61 1.55 8.70 1.90
N GLN A 62 0.39 9.15 1.44
CA GLN A 62 -0.34 10.28 2.06
C GLN A 62 -0.71 9.96 3.51
N ALA A 63 -1.19 8.74 3.79
CA ALA A 63 -1.52 8.30 5.14
C ALA A 63 -0.29 8.32 6.07
N LEU A 64 0.84 7.85 5.57
CA LEU A 64 2.10 7.84 6.32
C LEU A 64 2.65 9.24 6.59
N LYS A 65 2.45 10.18 5.65
CA LYS A 65 2.81 11.59 5.82
C LYS A 65 1.83 12.37 6.72
N GLY A 66 0.71 11.75 7.12
CA GLY A 66 -0.33 12.40 7.90
C GLY A 66 -1.18 13.38 7.07
N GLU A 67 -1.15 13.28 5.75
CA GLU A 67 -1.91 14.12 4.83
C GLU A 67 -3.39 13.69 4.71
N ILE A 68 -3.69 12.45 5.11
CA ILE A 68 -5.06 11.94 5.19
C ILE A 68 -5.31 11.33 6.57
N GLU A 69 -6.48 11.64 7.13
CA GLU A 69 -6.93 11.02 8.37
C GLU A 69 -7.31 9.56 8.14
N VAL A 70 -6.64 8.70 8.90
CA VAL A 70 -6.92 7.28 8.98
C VAL A 70 -7.60 7.03 10.33
N GLU A 71 -8.79 7.63 10.55
CA GLU A 71 -9.66 7.45 11.75
C GLU A 71 -10.27 6.05 11.83
#